data_AF-A0A8T7E191-F1
#
_entry.id   AF-A0A8T7E191-F1
#
_cell.length_a   1.000
_cell.length_b   1.000
_cell.length_c   1.000
_cell.angle_alpha   90.00
_cell.angle_beta   90.00
_cell.angle_gamma   90.00
#
_symmetry.space_group_name_H-M   'P 1'
#
loop_
_entity.id
_entity.type
_entity.pdbx_description
1 polymer ?
#
loop_
_entity_poly.entity_id
_entity_poly.type
_entity_poly.pdbx_seq_one_letter_code
_entity_poly.pdbx_strand_id
1 'polypeptide(L)'
;LLIHAIAECLNSTKQRRWVQLPLSAGRLRARLYELGAVVNEAQSDDGYALEVRLAEERRRQLWRSHGLNPGDEAETGAEAEPLPA
;
A
#
# COMPACT_ATOMS: atom_id res chain seq x y z
N LEU A 1 -11.30 0.65 -26.10
CA LEU A 1 -12.43 -0.07 -25.45
C LEU A 1 -12.61 0.48 -24.04
N LEU A 2 -13.85 0.68 -23.59
CA LEU A 2 -14.21 1.28 -22.28
C LEU A 2 -13.47 0.66 -21.09
N ILE A 3 -13.23 -0.65 -21.11
CA ILE A 3 -12.49 -1.38 -20.06
C ILE A 3 -11.07 -0.82 -19.87
N HIS A 4 -10.41 -0.39 -20.94
CA HIS A 4 -9.05 0.16 -20.90
C HIS A 4 -9.06 1.55 -20.27
N ALA A 5 -10.01 2.41 -20.66
CA ALA A 5 -10.15 3.74 -20.10
C ALA A 5 -10.52 3.71 -18.61
N ILE A 6 -11.38 2.76 -18.20
CA ILE A 6 -11.69 2.54 -16.78
C ILE A 6 -10.44 2.05 -16.04
N ALA A 7 -9.70 1.09 -16.59
CA ALA A 7 -8.47 0.59 -15.98
C ALA A 7 -7.43 1.70 -15.82
N GLU A 8 -7.23 2.54 -16.84
CA GLU A 8 -6.30 3.68 -16.77
C GLU A 8 -6.73 4.70 -15.72
N CYS A 9 -8.00 5.12 -15.72
CA CYS A 9 -8.54 6.03 -14.71
C CYS A 9 -8.35 5.49 -13.28
N LEU A 10 -8.68 4.20 -13.05
CA LEU A 10 -8.49 3.54 -11.76
C LEU A 10 -7.01 3.33 -11.40
N ASN A 11 -6.11 3.29 -12.39
CA ASN A 11 -4.68 3.14 -12.16
C ASN A 11 -4.01 4.48 -11.87
N SER A 12 -4.50 5.58 -12.46
CA SER A 12 -4.05 6.96 -12.19
C SER A 12 -4.24 7.36 -10.73
N THR A 13 -5.23 6.78 -10.03
CA THR A 13 -5.46 7.05 -8.61
C THR A 13 -4.63 6.19 -7.67
N LYS A 14 -3.91 5.17 -8.17
CA LYS A 14 -3.11 4.29 -7.31
C LYS A 14 -1.78 4.93 -6.98
N GLN A 15 -1.52 5.09 -5.69
CA GLN A 15 -0.26 5.60 -5.17
C GLN A 15 0.56 4.44 -4.63
N ARG A 16 1.89 4.54 -4.78
CA ARG A 16 2.83 3.65 -4.10
C ARG A 16 3.18 4.25 -2.75
N ARG A 17 3.09 3.47 -1.69
CA ARG A 17 3.39 3.93 -0.34
C ARG A 17 3.93 2.79 0.50
N TRP A 18 4.90 3.10 1.35
CA TRP A 18 5.36 2.21 2.40
C TRP A 18 4.40 2.22 3.58
N VAL A 19 4.04 1.04 4.05
CA VAL A 19 3.17 0.84 5.21
C VAL A 19 3.84 -0.12 6.18
N GLN A 20 3.74 0.18 7.47
CA GLN A 20 4.20 -0.72 8.53
C GLN A 20 3.04 -1.60 8.96
N LEU A 21 3.24 -2.91 8.91
CA LEU A 21 2.31 -3.90 9.42
C LEU A 21 2.93 -4.57 10.66
N PRO A 22 2.24 -4.53 11.82
CA PRO A 22 2.70 -5.26 12.98
C PRO A 22 2.63 -6.77 12.72
N LEU A 23 3.40 -7.55 13.49
CA LEU A 23 3.37 -9.03 13.45
C LEU A 23 1.95 -9.61 13.61
N SER A 24 1.08 -8.93 14.37
CA SER A 24 -0.33 -9.31 14.55
C SER A 24 -1.20 -9.13 13.30
N ALA A 25 -0.76 -8.35 12.31
CA ALA A 25 -1.50 -8.03 11.10
C ALA A 25 -1.26 -9.00 9.92
N GLY A 26 -0.85 -10.25 10.19
CA GLY A 26 -0.60 -11.27 9.15
C GLY A 26 -1.79 -11.51 8.21
N ARG A 27 -3.03 -11.37 8.71
CA ARG A 27 -4.25 -11.44 7.87
C ARG A 27 -4.35 -10.29 6.85
N LEU A 28 -3.99 -9.07 7.25
CA LEU A 28 -3.97 -7.93 6.33
C LEU A 28 -2.88 -8.11 5.28
N ARG A 29 -1.69 -8.58 5.69
CA ARG A 29 -0.59 -8.90 4.78
C ARG A 29 -1.01 -9.91 3.71
N ALA A 30 -1.60 -11.04 4.10
CA ALA A 30 -2.12 -12.04 3.16
C ALA A 30 -3.14 -11.40 2.19
N ARG A 31 -4.05 -10.57 2.70
CA ARG A 31 -5.05 -9.88 1.88
C ARG A 31 -4.42 -8.92 0.86
N LEU A 32 -3.35 -8.21 1.22
CA LEU A 32 -2.62 -7.34 0.30
C LEU A 32 -1.96 -8.13 -0.84
N TYR A 33 -1.43 -9.32 -0.54
CA TYR A 33 -0.89 -10.23 -1.55
C TYR A 33 -1.97 -10.78 -2.48
N GLU A 34 -3.12 -11.22 -1.94
CA GLU A 34 -4.26 -11.67 -2.74
C GLU A 34 -4.76 -10.61 -3.71
N LEU A 35 -4.69 -9.33 -3.30
CA LEU A 35 -5.10 -8.19 -4.13
C LEU A 35 -4.05 -7.81 -5.18
N GLY A 36 -2.86 -8.43 -5.19
CA GLY A 36 -1.74 -8.02 -6.03
C GLY A 36 -1.27 -6.59 -5.73
N ALA A 37 -1.49 -6.13 -4.50
CA ALA A 37 -1.23 -4.76 -4.09
C ALA A 37 0.22 -4.55 -3.63
N VAL A 38 0.93 -5.61 -3.24
CA VAL A 38 2.30 -5.54 -2.73
C VAL A 38 3.28 -5.40 -3.89
N VAL A 39 4.10 -4.36 -3.85
CA VAL A 39 5.21 -4.09 -4.77
C VAL A 39 6.53 -4.59 -4.17
N ASN A 40 6.73 -4.35 -2.86
CA ASN A 40 7.94 -4.73 -2.15
C ASN A 40 7.61 -5.10 -0.70
N GLU A 41 8.46 -5.93 -0.09
CA GLU A 41 8.36 -6.32 1.32
C GLU A 41 9.76 -6.30 1.94
N ALA A 42 9.87 -5.68 3.11
CA ALA A 42 11.04 -5.71 3.95
C ALA A 42 10.63 -6.13 5.37
N GLN A 43 11.46 -6.98 5.99
CA GLN A 43 11.27 -7.36 7.37
C GLN A 43 11.87 -6.28 8.28
N SER A 44 11.16 -5.93 9.36
CA SER A 44 11.60 -4.97 10.37
C SER A 44 11.48 -5.61 11.75
N ASP A 45 12.17 -5.08 12.75
CA ASP A 45 12.13 -5.61 14.12
C ASP A 45 10.71 -5.56 14.72
N ASP A 46 9.90 -4.59 14.30
CA ASP A 46 8.51 -4.40 14.76
C ASP A 46 7.47 -5.13 13.87
N GLY A 47 7.91 -5.77 12.77
CA GLY A 47 7.05 -6.54 11.87
C GLY A 47 7.45 -6.50 10.41
N TYR A 48 6.57 -5.99 9.54
CA TYR A 48 6.75 -5.97 8.10
C TYR A 48 6.54 -4.58 7.53
N ALA A 49 7.54 -4.08 6.81
CA ALA A 49 7.40 -2.91 5.96
C ALA A 49 6.99 -3.37 4.55
N LEU A 50 5.83 -2.94 4.08
CA LEU A 50 5.30 -3.30 2.77
C LEU A 50 5.17 -2.06 1.90
N GLU A 51 5.71 -2.10 0.70
CA GLU A 51 5.38 -1.11 -0.33
C GLU A 51 4.11 -1.59 -1.04
N VAL A 52 3.02 -0.83 -0.93
CA VAL A 52 1.74 -1.17 -1.55
C VAL A 52 1.36 -0.16 -2.63
N ARG A 53 0.77 -0.64 -3.72
CA ARG A 53 0.21 0.18 -4.80
C ARG A 53 -1.31 0.09 -4.82
N LEU A 54 -1.97 1.03 -4.15
CA LEU A 54 -3.42 1.06 -4.00
C LEU A 54 -3.98 2.48 -4.18
N ALA A 55 -5.25 2.57 -4.57
CA ALA A 55 -5.98 3.81 -4.46
C ALA A 55 -6.22 4.12 -2.98
N GLU A 56 -6.08 5.40 -2.62
CA GLU A 56 -6.11 5.88 -1.24
C GLU A 56 -7.42 5.51 -0.51
N GLU A 57 -8.57 5.65 -1.16
CA GLU A 57 -9.88 5.26 -0.61
C GLU A 57 -9.94 3.77 -0.29
N ARG A 58 -9.45 2.92 -1.21
CA ARG A 58 -9.46 1.46 -1.05
C ARG A 58 -8.53 1.02 0.08
N ARG A 59 -7.39 1.69 0.20
CA ARG A 59 -6.44 1.49 1.30
C ARG A 59 -7.11 1.83 2.64
N ARG A 60 -7.66 3.03 2.79
CA ARG A 60 -8.37 3.43 4.03
C ARG A 60 -9.49 2.45 4.40
N GLN A 61 -10.25 1.97 3.42
CA GLN A 61 -11.30 0.98 3.64
C GLN A 61 -10.74 -0.36 4.16
N LEU A 62 -9.64 -0.83 3.56
CA LEU A 62 -8.98 -2.09 3.95
C LEU A 62 -8.43 -1.98 5.38
N TRP A 63 -7.77 -0.88 5.74
CA TRP A 63 -7.25 -0.65 7.10
C TRP A 63 -8.37 -0.66 8.13
N ARG A 64 -9.46 0.08 7.87
CA ARG A 64 -10.64 0.11 8.76
C ARG A 64 -11.26 -1.27 8.94
N SER A 65 -11.36 -2.07 7.88
CA SER A 65 -11.91 -3.44 7.99
C SER A 65 -11.06 -4.39 8.84
N HIS A 66 -9.77 -4.09 8.99
CA HIS A 66 -8.83 -4.85 9.81
C HIS A 66 -8.53 -4.17 11.16
N GLY A 67 -9.25 -3.10 11.51
CA GLY A 67 -9.12 -2.40 12.79
C GLY A 67 -7.84 -1.59 12.94
N LEU A 68 -7.15 -1.27 11.84
CA LEU A 68 -5.92 -0.49 11.82
C LEU A 68 -6.20 0.97 11.49
N ASN A 69 -5.43 1.89 12.09
CA ASN A 69 -5.55 3.30 11.78
C ASN A 69 -4.66 3.60 10.55
N PRO A 70 -5.15 4.35 9.55
CA PRO A 70 -4.34 4.73 8.40
C PRO A 70 -3.20 5.71 8.75
N GLY A 71 -3.00 6.05 10.03
CA GLY A 71 -1.88 6.82 10.55
C GLY A 71 -0.78 5.99 11.22
N ASP A 72 -0.94 4.66 11.31
CA ASP A 72 0.13 3.73 11.72
C ASP A 72 1.15 3.49 10.58
N GLU A 73 0.91 4.13 9.44
CA GLU A 73 1.83 4.19 8.31
C GLU A 73 2.98 5.11 8.71
N ALA A 74 4.14 4.54 9.02
CA ALA A 74 5.34 5.34 9.14
C ALA A 74 5.44 6.24 7.91
N GLU A 75 5.44 7.55 8.12
CA GLU A 75 5.77 8.56 7.13
C GLU A 75 7.25 8.41 6.76
N THR A 76 7.61 7.28 6.16
CA THR A 76 8.84 7.21 5.37
C THR A 76 8.50 7.97 4.11
N GLY A 77 8.73 9.28 4.16
CA GLY A 77 8.90 10.12 3.01
C GLY A 77 9.91 9.45 2.09
N ALA A 78 9.41 8.70 1.10
CA ALA A 78 10.07 8.66 -0.19
C ALA A 78 9.77 10.02 -0.83
N GLU A 79 10.44 11.05 -0.31
CA GLU A 79 11.13 11.99 -1.17
C GLU A 79 12.08 11.11 -2.01
N ALA A 80 11.52 10.46 -3.02
CA ALA A 80 12.28 10.00 -4.15
C ALA A 80 12.65 11.30 -4.86
N GLU A 81 13.69 11.94 -4.35
CA GLU A 81 14.47 12.92 -5.08
C GLU A 81 14.67 12.33 -6.48
N PRO A 82 14.13 12.97 -7.53
CA PRO A 82 14.42 12.54 -8.88
C PRO A 82 15.90 12.86 -9.07
N LEU A 83 16.77 11.85 -9.03
CA LEU A 83 18.15 12.03 -9.49
C LEU A 83 18.07 12.56 -10.93
N PRO A 84 18.53 13.81 -11.18
CA PRO A 84 18.42 14.42 -12.48
C PRO A 84 19.47 13.86 -13.45
N ALA A 85 19.01 13.69 -14.70
CA ALA A 85 19.72 13.55 -15.98
C ALA A 85 20.80 12.45 -16.13
#